data_AF-A0A2K8PAR6-F1
#
_entry.id   AF-A0A2K8PAR6-F1
#
_cell.length_a   1.000
_cell.length_b   1.000
_cell.length_c   1.000
_cell.angle_alpha   90.00
_cell.angle_beta   90.00
_cell.angle_gamma   90.00
#
_symmetry.space_group_name_H-M   'P 1'
#
loop_
_entity.id
_entity.type
_entity.pdbx_description
1 polymer ?
#
loop_
_entity_poly.entity_id
_entity_poly.type
_entity_poly.pdbx_seq_one_letter_code
_entity_poly.pdbx_strand_id
1 'polypeptide(L)' 'MHDGTRTPSAAERALENIRRAEVSLNSNVFPADVSDRARAAVDAARRALHGDDASTALAASDLAVRLIADALR' A
#
# COMPACT_ATOMS: atom_id res chain seq x y z
N MET A 1 -27.83 -12.55 -15.76
CA MET A 1 -26.77 -11.53 -15.89
C MET A 1 -25.77 -11.82 -14.80
N HIS A 2 -24.69 -12.55 -15.11
CA HIS A 2 -23.71 -12.96 -14.11
C HIS A 2 -22.78 -11.79 -13.79
N ASP A 3 -23.02 -11.17 -12.65
CA ASP A 3 -22.05 -10.30 -11.98
C ASP A 3 -20.96 -11.22 -11.40
N GLY A 4 -20.01 -11.60 -12.25
CA GLY A 4 -18.85 -12.38 -11.86
C GLY A 4 -17.90 -11.48 -11.10
N THR A 5 -17.71 -11.74 -9.81
CA THR A 5 -16.74 -11.06 -8.96
C THR A 5 -15.34 -11.23 -9.53
N ARG A 6 -14.92 -10.30 -10.39
CA ARG A 6 -13.56 -10.26 -10.93
C ARG A 6 -12.61 -10.15 -9.73
N THR A 7 -11.79 -11.17 -9.52
CA THR A 7 -10.73 -11.10 -8.51
C THR A 7 -9.76 -9.98 -8.91
N PRO A 8 -9.51 -8.99 -8.04
CA PRO A 8 -8.61 -7.89 -8.37
C PRO A 8 -7.19 -8.42 -8.57
N SER A 9 -6.52 -7.90 -9.58
CA SER A 9 -5.11 -8.21 -9.88
C SER A 9 -4.19 -7.73 -8.76
N ALA A 10 -2.95 -8.24 -8.74
CA ALA A 10 -1.94 -7.78 -7.78
C ALA A 10 -1.68 -6.26 -7.89
N ALA A 11 -1.69 -5.71 -9.11
CA ALA A 11 -1.54 -4.28 -9.34
C ALA A 11 -2.73 -3.46 -8.78
N GLU A 12 -3.98 -3.92 -9.00
CA GLU A 12 -5.17 -3.26 -8.45
C GLU A 12 -5.16 -3.27 -6.92
N ARG A 13 -4.80 -4.41 -6.31
CA ARG A 13 -4.66 -4.53 -4.85
C ARG A 13 -3.53 -3.64 -4.31
N ALA A 14 -2.40 -3.55 -5.02
CA ALA A 14 -1.31 -2.68 -4.63
C ALA A 14 -1.72 -1.21 -4.65
N LEU A 15 -2.44 -0.77 -5.69
CA LEU A 15 -2.97 0.59 -5.79
C LEU A 15 -3.95 0.92 -4.65
N GLU A 16 -4.82 -0.03 -4.28
CA GLU A 16 -5.71 0.14 -3.13
C GLU A 16 -4.93 0.31 -1.81
N ASN A 17 -3.95 -0.56 -1.57
CA ASN A 17 -3.09 -0.48 -0.38
C ASN A 17 -2.33 0.85 -0.32
N ILE A 18 -1.75 1.29 -1.43
CA ILE A 18 -1.08 2.59 -1.55
C ILE A 18 -2.05 3.71 -1.14
N ARG A 19 -3.25 3.76 -1.74
CA ARG A 19 -4.24 4.79 -1.43
C ARG A 19 -4.62 4.79 0.06
N ARG A 20 -4.84 3.62 0.66
CA ARG A 20 -5.18 3.50 2.09
C ARG A 20 -4.05 3.97 3.00
N ALA A 21 -2.80 3.62 2.66
CA ALA A 21 -1.63 4.04 3.40
C ALA A 21 -1.46 5.57 3.34
N GLU A 22 -1.60 6.17 2.15
CA GLU A 22 -1.50 7.63 1.97
C GLU A 22 -2.58 8.40 2.72
N VAL A 23 -3.84 7.94 2.65
CA VAL A 23 -4.94 8.54 3.42
C VAL A 23 -4.63 8.47 4.91
N SER A 24 -4.20 7.32 5.42
CA SER A 24 -3.87 7.19 6.84
C SER A 24 -2.73 8.12 7.27
N LEU A 25 -1.64 8.17 6.49
CA LEU A 25 -0.49 9.04 6.74
C LEU A 25 -0.85 10.54 6.71
N ASN A 26 -1.85 10.92 5.91
CA ASN A 26 -2.31 12.31 5.84
C ASN A 26 -3.34 12.65 6.92
N SER A 27 -4.08 11.65 7.43
CA SER A 27 -5.16 11.85 8.40
C SER A 27 -4.75 11.64 9.86
N ASN A 28 -3.56 11.08 10.13
CA ASN A 28 -3.12 10.74 11.47
C ASN A 28 -1.69 11.23 11.74
N VAL A 29 -1.36 11.37 13.02
CA VAL A 29 0.01 11.65 13.48
C VAL A 29 0.62 10.33 13.94
N PHE A 30 1.64 9.87 13.22
CA PHE A 30 2.44 8.71 13.60
C PHE A 30 3.83 9.15 14.08
N PRO A 31 4.54 8.32 14.85
CA PRO A 31 5.96 8.51 15.08
C PRO A 31 6.73 8.68 13.76
N ALA A 32 7.78 9.51 13.76
CA ALA A 32 8.55 9.84 12.55
C ALA A 32 9.08 8.57 11.86
N ASP A 33 9.70 7.65 12.61
CA ASP A 33 10.21 6.39 12.08
C ASP A 33 9.14 5.54 11.37
N VAL A 34 7.91 5.50 11.89
CA VAL A 34 6.80 4.78 11.25
C VAL A 34 6.39 5.48 9.97
N SER A 35 6.22 6.80 10.01
CA SER A 35 5.84 7.61 8.86
C SER A 35 6.85 7.49 7.72
N ASP A 36 8.14 7.59 8.02
CA ASP A 36 9.22 7.50 7.04
C ASP A 36 9.30 6.10 6.43
N ARG A 37 9.21 5.05 7.25
CA ARG A 37 9.19 3.66 6.75
C ARG A 37 7.97 3.36 5.89
N ALA A 38 6.78 3.81 6.30
CA ALA A 38 5.55 3.61 5.54
C ALA A 38 5.59 4.37 4.20
N ARG A 39 6.10 5.62 4.20
CA ARG A 39 6.32 6.39 2.96
C ARG A 39 7.33 5.71 2.04
N ALA A 40 8.45 5.26 2.57
CA ALA A 40 9.45 4.53 1.78
C ALA A 40 8.88 3.25 1.14
N ALA A 41 8.02 2.53 1.87
CA ALA A 41 7.32 1.36 1.34
C ALA A 41 6.29 1.72 0.24
N VAL A 42 5.56 2.83 0.39
CA VAL A 42 4.67 3.37 -0.67
C VAL A 42 5.47 3.76 -1.92
N ASP A 43 6.59 4.45 -1.76
CA ASP A 43 7.48 4.82 -2.87
C ASP A 43 8.03 3.58 -3.59
N ALA A 44 8.46 2.57 -2.84
CA ALA A 44 8.92 1.30 -3.42
C ALA A 44 7.80 0.60 -4.22
N ALA A 45 6.57 0.58 -3.69
CA ALA A 45 5.43 0.01 -4.38
C ALA A 45 5.12 0.75 -5.69
N ARG A 46 5.19 2.09 -5.68
CA ARG A 46 5.01 2.91 -6.89
C ARG A 46 6.07 2.64 -7.94
N ARG A 47 7.35 2.54 -7.55
CA ARG A 47 8.45 2.21 -8.47
C ARG A 47 8.27 0.83 -9.09
N ALA A 48 7.84 -0.15 -8.29
CA ALA A 48 7.56 -1.49 -8.79
C ALA A 48 6.42 -1.49 -9.81
N LEU A 49 5.34 -0.74 -9.58
CA LEU A 49 4.26 -0.57 -10.58
C LEU A 49 4.75 0.06 -11.88
N HIS A 50 5.64 1.05 -11.81
CA HIS A 50 6.23 1.67 -13.02
C HIS A 50 7.15 0.71 -13.79
N GLY A 51 7.69 -0.30 -13.12
CA GLY A 51 8.49 -1.37 -13.73
C GLY A 51 7.69 -2.63 -14.07
N ASP A 52 6.35 -2.56 -14.06
CA ASP A 52 5.44 -3.69 -14.28
C ASP A 52 5.62 -4.88 -13.29
N ASP A 53 6.28 -4.65 -12.15
CA ASP A 53 6.50 -5.65 -11.11
C ASP A 53 5.36 -5.64 -10.08
N ALA A 54 4.21 -6.20 -10.48
CA ALA A 54 2.99 -6.18 -9.68
C ALA A 54 3.11 -6.98 -8.36
N SER A 55 3.95 -8.01 -8.33
CA SER A 55 4.21 -8.82 -7.12
C SER A 55 4.99 -8.01 -6.07
N THR A 56 6.05 -7.33 -6.48
CA THR A 56 6.82 -6.44 -5.60
C THR A 56 5.97 -5.25 -5.14
N ALA A 57 5.17 -4.68 -6.04
CA ALA A 57 4.24 -3.60 -5.71
C ALA A 57 3.25 -4.02 -4.60
N LEU A 58 2.68 -5.22 -4.72
CA LEU A 58 1.76 -5.74 -3.71
C LEU A 58 2.47 -5.97 -2.37
N ALA A 59 3.65 -6.58 -2.37
CA ALA A 59 4.40 -6.82 -1.13
C ALA A 59 4.82 -5.51 -0.42
N ALA A 60 5.31 -4.54 -1.17
CA ALA A 60 5.73 -3.25 -0.62
C ALA A 60 4.53 -2.43 -0.09
N SER A 61 3.41 -2.44 -0.81
CA SER A 61 2.20 -1.74 -0.36
C SER A 61 1.54 -2.41 0.86
N ASP A 62 1.59 -3.75 0.96
CA ASP A 62 1.14 -4.48 2.16
C ASP A 62 2.00 -4.14 3.38
N LEU A 63 3.33 -4.05 3.19
CA LEU A 63 4.23 -3.61 4.25
C LEU A 63 3.87 -2.19 4.76
N ALA A 64 3.58 -1.25 3.86
CA ALA A 64 3.15 0.10 4.24
C ALA A 64 1.88 0.08 5.11
N VAL A 65 0.87 -0.69 4.71
CA VAL A 65 -0.38 -0.85 5.48
C VAL A 65 -0.12 -1.50 6.83
N ARG A 66 0.76 -2.50 6.91
CA ARG A 66 1.11 -3.18 8.16
C ARG A 66 1.83 -2.26 9.14
N LEU A 67 2.78 -1.45 8.68
CA LEU A 67 3.47 -0.47 9.53
C LEU A 67 2.49 0.52 10.14
N ILE A 68 1.52 0.99 9.35
CA ILE A 68 0.47 1.89 9.81
C ILE A 68 -0.47 1.20 10.80
N ALA A 69 -0.93 -0.01 10.49
CA ALA A 69 -1.83 -0.76 11.36
C ALA A 69 -1.19 -1.12 12.70
N ASP A 70 0.10 -1.46 12.72
CA ASP A 70 0.86 -1.74 13.94
C ASP A 70 0.99 -0.50 14.82
N ALA A 71 1.19 0.68 14.23
CA ALA A 71 1.27 1.94 14.96
C ALA A 71 -0.07 2.46 15.51
N LEU A 72 -1.20 1.91 15.05
CA LEU A 72 -2.54 2.23 15.56
C LEU A 72 -3.01 1.30 16.68
N ARG A 73 -2.23 0.26 17.00
CA ARG A 73 -2.57 -0.75 18.01
C ARG A 73 -2.13 -0.33 19.40
#